data_AF-A0A554FKE4-F1
#
_entry.id   AF-A0A554FKE4-F1
#
_cell.length_a   1.000
_cell.length_b   1.000
_cell.length_c   1.000
_cell.angle_alpha   90.00
_cell.angle_beta   90.00
_cell.angle_gamma   90.00
#
_symmetry.space_group_name_H-M   'P 1'
#
loop_
_entity.id
_entity.type
_entity.pdbx_description
1 polymer ?
#
loop_
_entity_poly.entity_id
_entity_poly.type
_entity_poly.pdbx_seq_one_letter_code
_entity_poly.pdbx_strand_id
1 'polypeptide(L)'
;MRERIVAAAVACDYAALQRLGDEKGQSVRFSHDPDQDMATTWRIQEEWKEDPQPVLARLVQVLDLPFYREGDLFWWPTAFREGATDADFALLKGIYPDAQLEDMRKEKSYMGMRVGISVDGDWQAAIQGD
;
A
#
# COMPACT_ATOMS: atom_id res chain seq x y z
N MET A 1 11.44 -6.85 6.24
CA MET A 1 10.93 -5.95 5.20
C MET A 1 9.89 -4.96 5.73
N ARG A 2 8.72 -5.40 6.23
CA ARG A 2 7.66 -4.52 6.80
C ARG A 2 8.20 -3.39 7.70
N GLU A 3 8.97 -3.73 8.72
CA GLU A 3 9.55 -2.74 9.65
C GLU A 3 10.48 -1.73 8.97
N ARG A 4 11.25 -2.17 7.96
CA ARG A 4 12.16 -1.32 7.18
C ARG A 4 11.38 -0.33 6.32
N ILE A 5 10.29 -0.78 5.70
CA ILE A 5 9.38 0.07 4.92
C ILE A 5 8.74 1.11 5.85
N VAL A 6 8.20 0.69 6.99
CA VAL A 6 7.59 1.61 7.97
C VAL A 6 8.60 2.63 8.47
N ALA A 7 9.81 2.21 8.83
CA ALA A 7 10.86 3.13 9.29
C ALA A 7 11.23 4.18 8.22
N ALA A 8 11.38 3.75 6.96
CA ALA A 8 11.67 4.65 5.85
C ALA A 8 10.50 5.62 5.55
N ALA A 9 9.26 5.13 5.59
CA ALA A 9 8.07 5.95 5.39
C ALA A 9 7.88 7.00 6.49
N VAL A 10 8.07 6.63 7.75
CA VAL A 10 8.02 7.56 8.90
C VAL A 10 9.12 8.63 8.81
N ALA A 11 10.29 8.27 8.27
CA ALA A 11 11.39 9.21 8.06
C ALA A 11 11.22 10.06 6.78
N CYS A 12 10.15 9.87 6.00
CA CYS A 12 9.98 10.43 4.66
C CYS A 12 11.18 10.15 3.74
N ASP A 13 11.86 9.01 3.91
CA ASP A 13 13.04 8.61 3.14
C ASP A 13 12.62 7.88 1.85
N TYR A 14 12.18 8.67 0.88
CA TYR A 14 11.83 8.24 -0.47
C TYR A 14 12.94 7.42 -1.15
N ALA A 15 14.21 7.81 -0.94
CA ALA A 15 15.33 7.09 -1.53
C ALA A 15 15.53 5.71 -0.89
N ALA A 16 15.35 5.58 0.42
CA ALA A 16 15.33 4.27 1.08
C ALA A 16 14.16 3.42 0.63
N LEU A 17 12.96 4.00 0.49
CA LEU A 17 11.79 3.27 -0.02
C LEU A 17 12.04 2.72 -1.43
N GLN A 18 12.64 3.51 -2.32
CA GLN A 18 13.02 3.04 -3.66
C GLN A 18 14.02 1.88 -3.58
N ARG A 19 15.08 2.03 -2.77
CA ARG A 19 16.08 0.96 -2.58
C ARG A 19 15.47 -0.33 -2.02
N LEU A 20 14.49 -0.22 -1.12
CA LEU A 20 13.77 -1.38 -0.56
C LEU A 20 12.89 -2.05 -1.62
N GLY A 21 12.22 -1.27 -2.47
CA GLY A 21 11.42 -1.78 -3.59
C GLY A 21 12.25 -2.40 -4.71
N ASP A 22 13.54 -2.06 -4.77
CA ASP A 22 14.50 -2.57 -5.77
C ASP A 22 15.45 -3.68 -5.22
N GLU A 23 15.32 -4.06 -3.95
CA GLU A 23 16.35 -4.83 -3.20
C GLU A 23 16.66 -6.21 -3.80
N LYS A 24 15.67 -6.86 -4.42
CA LYS A 24 15.86 -8.14 -5.13
C LYS A 24 15.47 -8.09 -6.61
N GLY A 25 15.57 -6.90 -7.22
CA GLY A 25 15.11 -6.61 -8.58
C GLY A 25 14.08 -5.49 -8.58
N GLN A 26 13.58 -5.07 -9.74
CA GLN A 26 12.56 -4.01 -9.86
C GLN A 26 11.16 -4.52 -9.46
N SER A 27 11.01 -4.94 -8.21
CA SER A 27 9.85 -5.68 -7.72
C SER A 27 8.62 -4.78 -7.52
N VAL A 28 8.79 -3.48 -7.29
CA VAL A 28 7.68 -2.52 -7.20
C VAL A 28 7.74 -1.53 -8.37
N ARG A 29 6.82 -1.69 -9.32
CA ARG A 29 6.61 -0.76 -10.45
C ARG A 29 5.11 -0.54 -10.65
N PHE A 30 4.74 0.63 -11.17
CA PHE A 30 3.36 0.87 -11.58
C PHE A 30 3.13 0.25 -12.96
N SER A 31 2.01 -0.47 -13.13
CA SER A 31 1.65 -1.07 -14.42
C SER A 31 1.46 -0.03 -15.53
N HIS A 32 1.04 1.19 -15.17
CA HIS A 32 0.78 2.29 -16.10
C HIS A 32 2.02 3.14 -16.42
N ASP A 33 3.07 3.04 -15.61
CA ASP A 33 4.35 3.70 -15.87
C ASP A 33 5.50 2.84 -15.29
N PRO A 34 5.97 1.84 -16.06
CA PRO A 34 7.01 0.91 -15.60
C PRO A 34 8.39 1.56 -15.51
N ASP A 35 8.58 2.72 -16.15
CA ASP A 35 9.85 3.44 -16.19
C ASP A 35 9.95 4.49 -15.06
N GLN A 36 8.83 4.88 -14.45
CA GLN A 36 8.82 5.80 -13.32
C GLN A 36 9.05 5.09 -11.98
N ASP A 37 10.03 5.59 -11.23
CA ASP A 37 10.35 5.14 -9.88
C ASP A 37 9.18 5.35 -8.91
N MET A 38 8.83 4.31 -8.15
CA MET A 38 7.78 4.30 -7.12
C MET A 38 7.83 5.54 -6.22
N ALA A 39 9.03 5.82 -5.71
CA ALA A 39 9.24 6.92 -4.78
C ALA A 39 8.99 8.30 -5.42
N THR A 40 9.30 8.46 -6.72
CA THR A 40 9.06 9.70 -7.46
C THR A 40 7.57 9.93 -7.63
N THR A 41 6.81 8.92 -8.04
CA THR A 41 5.36 9.02 -8.20
C THR A 41 4.67 9.35 -6.88
N TRP A 42 5.05 8.67 -5.79
CA TRP A 42 4.47 8.93 -4.47
C TRP A 42 4.76 10.33 -3.96
N ARG A 43 6.00 10.81 -4.16
CA ARG A 43 6.35 12.19 -3.79
C ARG A 43 5.51 13.20 -4.57
N ILE A 44 5.33 12.98 -5.87
CA ILE A 44 4.47 13.82 -6.71
C ILE A 44 3.05 13.84 -6.15
N GLN A 45 2.48 12.68 -5.80
CA GLN A 45 1.14 12.57 -5.22
C GLN A 45 1.00 13.27 -3.86
N GLU A 46 2.01 13.19 -2.99
CA GLU A 46 2.01 13.94 -1.72
C GLU A 46 2.08 15.46 -1.92
N GLU A 47 2.74 15.90 -3.01
CA GLU A 47 2.94 17.33 -3.35
C GLU A 47 1.87 17.88 -4.32
N TRP A 48 0.85 17.10 -4.69
CA TRP A 48 -0.22 17.55 -5.60
C TRP A 48 -0.95 18.78 -5.03
N LYS A 49 -1.08 19.82 -5.87
CA LYS A 49 -1.58 21.13 -5.43
C LYS A 49 -3.07 21.15 -5.10
N GLU A 50 -3.88 20.40 -5.84
CA GLU A 50 -5.33 20.44 -5.73
C GLU A 50 -5.86 19.41 -4.72
N ASP A 51 -5.24 18.23 -4.68
CA ASP A 51 -5.63 17.14 -3.81
C ASP A 51 -4.41 16.29 -3.39
N PRO A 52 -3.59 16.77 -2.44
CA PRO A 52 -2.42 16.04 -1.97
C PRO A 52 -2.84 14.73 -1.30
N GLN A 53 -2.24 13.63 -1.72
CA GLN A 53 -2.53 12.30 -1.17
C GLN A 53 -1.50 11.96 -0.08
N PRO A 54 -1.92 11.53 1.13
CA PRO A 54 -1.01 11.21 2.23
C PRO A 54 -0.39 9.81 2.06
N VAL A 55 0.40 9.61 1.00
CA VAL A 55 0.85 8.29 0.54
C VAL A 55 1.68 7.57 1.61
N LEU A 56 2.64 8.24 2.24
CA LEU A 56 3.51 7.62 3.23
C LEU A 56 2.77 7.31 4.52
N ALA A 57 1.89 8.21 4.97
CA ALA A 57 1.04 7.95 6.13
C ALA A 57 0.11 6.76 5.88
N ARG A 58 -0.51 6.70 4.70
CA ARG A 58 -1.37 5.58 4.27
C ARG A 58 -0.59 4.27 4.22
N LEU A 59 0.65 4.28 3.71
CA LEU A 59 1.53 3.11 3.70
C LEU A 59 1.79 2.57 5.10
N VAL A 60 2.12 3.45 6.05
CA VAL A 60 2.35 3.07 7.45
C VAL A 60 1.06 2.50 8.07
N GLN A 61 -0.07 3.17 7.87
CA GLN A 61 -1.36 2.73 8.41
C GLN A 61 -1.80 1.38 7.83
N VAL A 62 -1.69 1.19 6.51
CA VAL A 62 -2.02 -0.09 5.85
C VAL A 62 -1.10 -1.20 6.34
N LEU A 63 0.19 -0.93 6.47
CA LEU A 63 1.13 -1.89 7.02
C LEU A 63 0.92 -2.15 8.51
N ASP A 64 0.13 -1.38 9.25
CA ASP A 64 -0.23 -1.68 10.64
C ASP A 64 -1.43 -2.63 10.76
N LEU A 65 -2.23 -2.75 9.69
CA LEU A 65 -3.42 -3.61 9.64
C LEU A 65 -3.07 -5.12 9.64
N PRO A 66 -4.06 -5.99 9.93
CA PRO A 66 -3.92 -7.42 9.71
C PRO A 66 -3.59 -7.74 8.24
N PHE A 67 -2.85 -8.84 8.06
CA PHE A 67 -2.51 -9.39 6.76
C PHE A 67 -3.06 -10.80 6.58
N TYR A 68 -3.08 -11.26 5.34
CA TYR A 68 -3.30 -12.66 5.01
C TYR A 68 -2.15 -13.19 4.15
N ARG A 69 -1.98 -14.51 4.15
CA ARG A 69 -1.01 -15.19 3.30
C ARG A 69 -1.73 -15.77 2.10
N GLU A 70 -1.14 -15.59 0.92
CA GLU A 70 -1.57 -16.18 -0.34
C GLU A 70 -0.33 -16.74 -1.06
N GLY A 71 -0.21 -18.07 -1.11
CA GLY A 71 1.02 -18.71 -1.57
C GLY A 71 2.23 -18.27 -0.75
N ASP A 72 3.19 -17.65 -1.41
CA ASP A 72 4.44 -17.14 -0.81
C ASP A 72 4.45 -15.61 -0.61
N LEU A 73 3.28 -14.97 -0.68
CA LEU A 73 3.10 -13.54 -0.41
C LEU A 73 2.27 -13.32 0.86
N PHE A 74 2.66 -12.30 1.62
CA PHE A 74 1.86 -11.68 2.65
C PHE A 74 1.26 -10.38 2.10
N TRP A 75 -0.06 -10.24 2.22
CA TRP A 75 -0.81 -9.12 1.69
C TRP A 75 -1.47 -8.29 2.78
N TRP A 76 -1.30 -6.97 2.70
CA TRP A 76 -2.00 -5.98 3.49
C TRP A 76 -2.95 -5.14 2.62
N PRO A 77 -4.14 -4.77 3.12
CA PRO A 77 -4.80 -5.29 4.32
C PRO A 77 -5.64 -6.55 4.05
N THR A 78 -6.16 -7.22 5.10
CA THR A 78 -7.13 -8.33 4.92
C THR A 78 -8.39 -7.95 4.16
N ALA A 79 -8.74 -6.66 4.11
CA ALA A 79 -9.85 -6.17 3.28
C ALA A 79 -9.64 -6.41 1.78
N PHE A 80 -8.40 -6.60 1.32
CA PHE A 80 -8.11 -6.98 -0.06
C PHE A 80 -8.40 -8.45 -0.37
N ARG A 81 -8.45 -9.31 0.64
CA ARG A 81 -8.67 -10.74 0.43
C ARG A 81 -10.03 -11.01 -0.20
N GLU A 82 -10.09 -12.00 -1.08
CA GLU A 82 -11.37 -12.54 -1.54
C GLU A 82 -12.25 -12.95 -0.34
N GLY A 83 -13.51 -12.53 -0.36
CA GLY A 83 -14.44 -12.79 0.74
C GLY A 83 -14.16 -11.99 2.01
N ALA A 84 -13.49 -10.84 1.92
CA ALA A 84 -13.35 -9.89 3.02
C ALA A 84 -14.69 -9.59 3.70
N THR A 85 -14.66 -9.50 5.03
CA THR A 85 -15.83 -9.30 5.86
C THR A 85 -16.05 -7.83 6.18
N ASP A 86 -17.25 -7.46 6.63
CA ASP A 86 -17.53 -6.10 7.12
C ASP A 86 -16.58 -5.68 8.25
N ALA A 87 -16.11 -6.64 9.05
CA ALA A 87 -15.12 -6.38 10.09
C ALA A 87 -13.75 -6.00 9.50
N ASP A 88 -13.34 -6.61 8.38
CA ASP A 88 -12.10 -6.24 7.67
C ASP A 88 -12.19 -4.81 7.14
N PHE A 89 -13.32 -4.41 6.57
CA PHE A 89 -13.54 -3.03 6.10
C PHE A 89 -13.63 -2.02 7.25
N ALA A 90 -14.18 -2.40 8.41
CA ALA A 90 -14.28 -1.52 9.56
C ALA A 90 -12.91 -1.08 10.11
N LEU A 91 -11.86 -1.90 9.93
CA LEU A 91 -10.49 -1.57 10.33
C LEU A 91 -9.88 -0.43 9.49
N LEU A 92 -10.45 -0.13 8.32
CA LEU A 92 -9.96 0.92 7.43
C LEU A 92 -10.42 2.33 7.83
N LYS A 93 -11.28 2.42 8.85
CA LYS A 93 -11.84 3.69 9.31
C LYS A 93 -10.74 4.68 9.70
N GLY A 94 -10.80 5.88 9.14
CA GLY A 94 -9.80 6.94 9.37
C GLY A 94 -8.56 6.85 8.49
N ILE A 95 -8.44 5.79 7.66
CA ILE A 95 -7.40 5.68 6.62
C ILE A 95 -7.94 6.21 5.27
N TYR A 96 -9.21 5.94 4.99
CA TYR A 96 -9.92 6.38 3.79
C TYR A 96 -11.20 7.16 4.16
N PRO A 97 -11.71 8.03 3.26
CA PRO A 97 -12.99 8.72 3.46
C PRO A 97 -14.15 7.75 3.68
N ASP A 98 -15.08 8.11 4.57
CA ASP A 98 -16.21 7.24 4.96
C ASP A 98 -17.06 6.82 3.74
N ALA A 99 -17.32 7.74 2.80
CA ALA A 99 -18.06 7.43 1.58
C ALA A 99 -17.37 6.33 0.74
N GLN A 100 -16.05 6.43 0.60
CA GLN A 100 -15.25 5.43 -0.14
C GLN A 100 -15.30 4.06 0.57
N LEU A 101 -15.23 4.05 1.90
CA LEU A 101 -15.33 2.81 2.69
C LEU A 101 -16.71 2.18 2.62
N GLU A 102 -17.77 2.98 2.60
CA GLU A 102 -19.12 2.47 2.43
C GLU A 102 -19.30 1.77 1.08
N ASP A 103 -18.75 2.35 0.02
CA ASP A 103 -18.83 1.79 -1.33
C ASP A 103 -18.01 0.50 -1.43
N MET A 104 -16.75 0.51 -0.98
CA MET A 104 -15.91 -0.70 -0.92
C MET A 104 -16.57 -1.84 -0.14
N ARG A 105 -17.22 -1.52 0.99
CA ARG A 105 -17.94 -2.50 1.81
C ARG A 105 -19.17 -3.05 1.10
N LYS A 106 -19.98 -2.19 0.47
CA LYS A 106 -21.20 -2.61 -0.26
C LYS A 106 -20.85 -3.53 -1.43
N GLU A 107 -19.79 -3.20 -2.16
CA GLU A 107 -19.32 -3.94 -3.33
C GLU A 107 -18.45 -5.15 -2.96
N LYS A 108 -18.03 -5.26 -1.69
CA LYS A 108 -17.04 -6.22 -1.21
C LYS A 108 -15.76 -6.21 -2.05
N SER A 109 -15.37 -5.03 -2.49
CA SER A 109 -14.24 -4.80 -3.39
C SER A 109 -13.32 -3.74 -2.79
N TYR A 110 -12.07 -4.12 -2.53
CA TYR A 110 -11.08 -3.21 -1.96
C TYR A 110 -10.28 -2.50 -3.05
N MET A 111 -10.44 -1.19 -3.14
CA MET A 111 -9.79 -0.34 -4.15
C MET A 111 -8.63 0.50 -3.59
N GLY A 112 -8.30 0.36 -2.30
CA GLY A 112 -7.25 1.15 -1.67
C GLY A 112 -5.84 0.61 -1.89
N MET A 113 -4.92 1.13 -1.07
CA MET A 113 -3.52 0.77 -1.09
C MET A 113 -3.28 -0.67 -0.64
N ARG A 114 -2.52 -1.43 -1.44
CA ARG A 114 -2.16 -2.83 -1.19
C ARG A 114 -0.66 -2.97 -1.11
N VAL A 115 -0.20 -3.71 -0.10
CA VAL A 115 1.22 -4.02 0.07
C VAL A 115 1.42 -5.53 0.07
N GLY A 116 2.28 -6.00 -0.84
CA GLY A 116 2.65 -7.40 -0.97
C GLY A 116 4.11 -7.59 -0.61
N ILE A 117 4.40 -8.48 0.34
CA ILE A 117 5.77 -8.82 0.77
C ILE A 117 5.94 -10.33 0.71
N SER A 118 6.98 -10.82 0.03
CA SER A 118 7.24 -12.26 -0.04
C SER A 118 7.72 -12.85 1.28
N VAL A 119 7.59 -14.17 1.42
CA VAL A 119 8.16 -14.92 2.56
C VAL A 119 9.67 -14.74 2.72
N ASP A 120 10.37 -14.48 1.61
CA ASP A 120 11.81 -14.17 1.61
C ASP A 120 12.11 -12.72 1.98
N GLY A 121 11.09 -11.94 2.34
CA GLY A 121 11.19 -10.56 2.75
C GLY A 121 11.48 -9.61 1.60
N ASP A 122 11.01 -9.90 0.38
CA ASP A 122 11.09 -8.96 -0.73
C ASP A 122 9.81 -8.13 -0.85
N TRP A 123 9.93 -6.85 -1.21
CA TRP A 123 8.77 -6.00 -1.42
C TRP A 123 8.28 -6.14 -2.86
N GLN A 124 7.14 -6.82 -3.05
CA GLN A 124 6.66 -7.28 -4.36
C GLN A 124 5.50 -6.44 -4.92
N ALA A 125 4.82 -5.66 -4.08
CA ALA A 125 3.75 -4.80 -4.54
C ALA A 125 3.51 -3.61 -3.59
N ALA A 126 3.27 -2.43 -4.17
CA ALA A 126 2.81 -1.24 -3.46
C ALA A 126 1.83 -0.45 -4.37
N ILE A 127 0.61 -0.96 -4.48
CA ILE A 127 -0.42 -0.41 -5.36
C ILE A 127 -1.20 0.61 -4.55
N GLN A 128 -1.27 1.88 -4.97
CA GLN A 128 -1.99 2.94 -4.22
C GLN A 128 -3.53 2.76 -4.24
N GLY A 129 -4.04 2.06 -5.26
CA GLY A 129 -5.47 2.05 -5.60
C GLY A 129 -5.72 2.81 -6.91
N ASP A 130 -6.91 2.64 -7.47
CA ASP A 130 -7.42 3.45 -8.60
C ASP A 130 -8.17 4.68 -8.09
#